data_AF-G1V095-F1
#
_entry.id   AF-G1V095-F1
#
_cell.length_a   1.000
_cell.length_b   1.000
_cell.length_c   1.000
_cell.angle_alpha   90.00
_cell.angle_beta   90.00
_cell.angle_gamma   90.00
#
_symmetry.space_group_name_H-M   'P 1'
#
loop_
_entity.id
_entity.type
_entity.pdbx_description
1 polymer ?
#
loop_
_entity_poly.entity_id
_entity_poly.type
_entity_poly.pdbx_seq_one_letter_code
_entity_poly.pdbx_strand_id
1 'polypeptide(L)'
;MSRELKEKSIRWLLTGVAFVSLLSLACIMLFLFMEGLPLFADYPLWDFLTGHLWYPTSEPPEFGIFPLIMGSLAVTILASCIAVPLGIMTAAYLAEIAASRTRRIVKPFVELLAALPSVVIGFFGMVIVAPFLQDWFGADTGLNLLNAALMLAFMSVPTICSVAEDALFAVPRTLREASLALGATRWETLIRVVIPSALSGIGTAVMLGMSRAIGETMVVLMVAGGAAIIPLSIFDPVRPMPASIAAEMAEAPFRGDHYFALFATGIVLFLFTLLFNMLAFRIAEKHKQTGSSGL
;
A
#
# COMPACT_ATOMS: atom_id res chain seq x y z
N MET A 1 24.70 2.21 39.94
CA MET A 1 23.47 2.78 39.35
C MET A 1 22.32 1.87 39.73
N SER A 2 21.38 2.34 40.56
CA SER A 2 20.23 1.52 41.00
C SER A 2 19.40 1.09 39.80
N ARG A 3 18.77 -0.09 39.89
CA ARG A 3 17.92 -0.66 38.83
C ARG A 3 16.83 0.33 38.40
N GLU A 4 16.30 1.10 39.36
CA GLU A 4 15.32 2.17 39.13
C GLU A 4 15.86 3.35 38.32
N LEU A 5 17.11 3.77 38.55
CA LEU A 5 17.75 4.82 37.73
C LEU A 5 17.93 4.36 36.28
N LYS A 6 18.31 3.09 36.06
CA LYS A 6 18.40 2.52 34.70
C LYS A 6 17.04 2.48 34.01
N GLU A 7 16.00 2.02 34.70
CA GLU A 7 14.64 1.92 34.17
C GLU A 7 14.06 3.30 33.83
N LYS A 8 14.24 4.29 34.73
CA LYS A 8 13.82 5.67 34.49
C LYS A 8 14.55 6.29 33.30
N SER A 9 15.86 6.05 33.15
CA SER A 9 16.64 6.52 32.00
C SER A 9 16.18 5.89 30.68
N ILE A 10 15.92 4.57 30.66
CA ILE A 10 15.40 3.88 29.47
C ILE A 10 14.02 4.45 29.09
N ARG A 11 13.13 4.65 30.07
CA ARG A 11 11.81 5.22 29.82
C ARG A 11 11.88 6.63 29.25
N TRP A 12 12.73 7.50 29.78
CA TRP A 12 12.94 8.84 29.24
C TRP A 12 13.53 8.82 27.84
N LEU A 13 14.48 7.92 27.57
CA LEU A 13 15.06 7.75 26.23
C LEU A 13 14.00 7.30 25.22
N LEU A 14 13.23 6.25 25.54
CA LEU A 14 12.14 5.77 24.67
C LEU A 14 11.07 6.84 24.45
N THR A 15 10.71 7.60 25.49
CA THR A 15 9.76 8.70 25.38
C THR A 15 10.31 9.83 24.50
N GLY A 16 11.61 10.15 24.64
CA GLY A 16 12.28 11.13 23.79
C GLY A 16 12.31 10.72 22.32
N VAL A 17 12.61 9.46 22.02
CA VAL A 17 12.60 8.94 20.64
C VAL A 17 11.18 8.98 20.05
N ALA A 18 10.17 8.55 20.81
CA ALA A 18 8.77 8.61 20.38
C ALA A 18 8.33 10.07 20.12
N PHE A 19 8.73 11.00 21.00
CA PHE A 19 8.42 12.42 20.85
C PHE A 19 9.07 13.02 19.60
N VAL A 20 10.36 12.73 19.36
CA VAL A 20 11.06 13.19 18.15
C VAL A 20 10.39 12.63 16.89
N SER A 21 10.02 11.34 16.88
CA SER A 21 9.33 10.73 15.74
C SER A 21 7.98 11.40 15.44
N LEU A 22 7.17 11.65 16.47
CA LEU A 22 5.89 12.36 16.34
C LEU A 22 6.09 13.81 15.88
N LEU A 23 7.09 14.50 16.43
CA LEU A 23 7.42 15.87 16.06
C LEU A 23 7.87 15.95 14.59
N SER A 24 8.72 15.03 14.13
CA SER A 24 9.15 14.97 12.73
C SER A 24 7.96 14.76 11.79
N LEU A 25 7.05 13.84 12.13
CA LEU A 25 5.85 13.61 11.33
C LEU A 25 4.96 14.87 11.28
N ALA A 26 4.76 15.54 12.42
CA ALA A 26 4.01 16.78 12.50
C ALA A 26 4.66 17.90 11.68
N CYS A 27 5.99 18.04 11.73
CA CYS A 27 6.72 19.02 10.93
C CYS A 27 6.61 18.75 9.43
N ILE A 28 6.74 17.50 8.98
CA ILE A 28 6.56 17.13 7.56
C ILE A 28 5.14 17.46 7.10
N MET A 29 4.15 17.14 7.93
CA MET A 29 2.75 17.45 7.64
C MET A 29 2.54 18.97 7.55
N LEU A 30 2.99 19.75 8.54
CA LEU A 30 2.85 21.20 8.53
C LEU A 30 3.55 21.82 7.32
N PHE A 31 4.75 21.36 6.98
CA PHE A 31 5.49 21.82 5.80
C PHE A 31 4.71 21.54 4.51
N LEU A 32 4.14 20.34 4.36
CA LEU A 32 3.31 19.97 3.21
C LEU A 32 2.12 20.93 3.03
N PHE A 33 1.41 21.27 4.11
CA PHE A 33 0.29 22.21 4.06
C PHE A 33 0.75 23.65 3.82
N MET A 34 1.85 24.08 4.43
CA MET A 34 2.40 25.43 4.26
C MET A 34 2.82 25.70 2.82
N GLU A 35 3.42 24.73 2.14
CA GLU A 35 3.85 24.88 0.74
C GLU A 35 2.72 24.58 -0.26
N GLY A 36 1.74 23.71 0.07
CA GLY A 36 0.67 23.37 -0.89
C GLY A 36 -0.51 24.33 -0.92
N LEU A 37 -0.90 24.94 0.21
CA LEU A 37 -2.04 25.86 0.28
C LEU A 37 -1.92 27.16 -0.53
N PRO A 38 -0.72 27.78 -0.71
CA PRO A 38 -0.55 28.99 -1.51
C PRO A 38 -1.07 28.90 -2.94
N LEU A 39 -1.08 27.71 -3.56
CA LEU A 39 -1.63 27.51 -4.92
C LEU A 39 -3.08 28.02 -5.03
N PHE A 40 -3.88 27.83 -3.99
CA PHE A 40 -5.31 28.13 -4.02
C PHE A 40 -5.65 29.61 -3.89
N ALA A 41 -4.63 30.47 -3.75
CA ALA A 41 -4.82 31.91 -3.88
C ALA A 41 -5.11 32.30 -5.35
N ASP A 42 -4.45 31.62 -6.29
CA ASP A 42 -4.48 31.97 -7.72
C ASP A 42 -5.22 30.92 -8.56
N TYR A 43 -5.26 29.65 -8.12
CA TYR A 43 -5.92 28.55 -8.83
C TYR A 43 -7.06 27.94 -8.00
N PRO A 44 -8.31 27.90 -8.49
CA PRO A 44 -9.44 27.44 -7.69
C PRO A 44 -9.35 25.94 -7.37
N LEU A 45 -9.69 25.59 -6.12
CA LEU A 45 -9.63 24.22 -5.60
C LEU A 45 -10.43 23.21 -6.45
N TRP A 46 -11.59 23.62 -6.97
CA TRP A 46 -12.42 22.74 -7.78
C TRP A 46 -11.78 22.39 -9.12
N ASP A 47 -11.19 23.37 -9.80
CA ASP A 47 -10.50 23.13 -11.07
C ASP A 47 -9.24 22.29 -10.83
N PHE A 48 -8.60 22.42 -9.67
CA PHE A 48 -7.45 21.58 -9.29
C PHE A 48 -7.88 20.11 -9.12
N LEU A 49 -8.93 19.86 -8.34
CA LEU A 49 -9.38 18.51 -8.02
C LEU A 49 -10.09 17.79 -9.17
N THR A 50 -10.89 18.52 -9.96
CA THR A 50 -11.72 17.95 -11.03
C THR A 50 -11.19 18.23 -12.43
N GLY A 51 -10.18 19.07 -12.57
CA GLY A 51 -9.53 19.33 -13.85
C GLY A 51 -8.93 18.06 -14.45
N HIS A 52 -9.12 17.93 -15.76
CA HIS A 52 -8.73 16.74 -16.53
C HIS A 52 -7.35 16.85 -17.18
N LEU A 53 -6.68 17.99 -17.04
CA LEU A 53 -5.47 18.34 -17.78
C LEU A 53 -4.37 18.71 -16.79
N TRP A 54 -3.24 18.02 -16.89
CA TRP A 54 -2.02 18.29 -16.14
C TRP A 54 -0.94 18.78 -17.12
N TYR A 55 -0.88 20.09 -17.32
CA TYR A 55 0.12 20.76 -18.17
C TYR A 55 0.74 21.96 -17.45
N PRO A 56 1.66 21.73 -16.49
CA PRO A 56 2.33 22.79 -15.73
C PRO A 56 3.13 23.78 -16.57
N THR A 57 3.57 23.38 -17.77
CA THR A 57 4.41 24.17 -18.67
C THR A 57 3.63 24.91 -19.75
N SER A 58 2.30 24.79 -19.78
CA SER A 58 1.45 25.48 -20.74
C SER A 58 1.18 26.94 -20.31
N GLU A 59 0.81 27.79 -21.26
CA GLU A 59 0.38 29.17 -21.00
C GLU A 59 -1.08 29.34 -21.49
N PRO A 60 -2.08 29.46 -20.60
CA PRO A 60 -2.00 29.42 -19.12
C PRO A 60 -1.74 28.01 -18.55
N PRO A 61 -1.12 27.87 -17.37
CA PRO A 61 -0.82 26.56 -16.78
C PRO A 61 -2.07 25.84 -16.29
N GLU A 62 -2.09 24.51 -16.45
CA GLU A 62 -3.20 23.65 -16.03
C GLU A 62 -2.75 22.61 -15.00
N PHE A 63 -3.38 22.63 -13.83
CA PHE A 63 -3.03 21.79 -12.67
C PHE A 63 -4.14 20.82 -12.28
N GLY A 64 -4.93 20.33 -13.24
CA GLY A 64 -5.98 19.36 -13.01
C GLY A 64 -5.42 17.98 -12.61
N ILE A 65 -5.60 17.59 -11.35
CA ILE A 65 -5.06 16.33 -10.81
C ILE A 65 -6.02 15.14 -10.89
N PHE A 66 -7.23 15.32 -11.44
CA PHE A 66 -8.21 14.24 -11.51
C PHE A 66 -7.67 12.97 -12.22
N PRO A 67 -6.96 13.06 -13.36
CA PRO A 67 -6.33 11.90 -13.97
C PRO A 67 -5.30 11.21 -13.06
N LEU A 68 -4.55 11.98 -12.27
CA LEU A 68 -3.54 11.46 -11.34
C LEU A 68 -4.20 10.70 -10.17
N ILE A 69 -5.32 11.23 -9.66
CA ILE A 69 -6.15 10.55 -8.65
C ILE A 69 -6.68 9.23 -9.22
N MET A 70 -7.27 9.26 -10.41
CA MET A 70 -7.82 8.08 -11.07
C MET A 70 -6.74 7.04 -11.37
N GLY A 71 -5.55 7.47 -11.81
CA GLY A 71 -4.39 6.59 -12.00
C GLY A 71 -3.96 5.91 -10.69
N SER A 72 -3.81 6.67 -9.60
CA SER A 72 -3.48 6.12 -8.28
C SER A 72 -4.51 5.10 -7.79
N LEU A 73 -5.81 5.44 -7.94
CA LEU A 73 -6.92 4.58 -7.55
C LEU A 73 -6.94 3.29 -8.35
N ALA A 74 -6.87 3.39 -9.69
CA ALA A 74 -6.91 2.25 -10.58
C ALA A 74 -5.76 1.27 -10.29
N VAL A 75 -4.53 1.79 -10.15
CA VAL A 75 -3.35 0.98 -9.83
C VAL A 75 -3.52 0.29 -8.48
N THR A 76 -3.94 1.03 -7.45
CA THR A 76 -4.14 0.49 -6.10
C THR A 76 -5.22 -0.60 -6.08
N ILE A 77 -6.37 -0.33 -6.69
CA ILE A 77 -7.51 -1.28 -6.71
C ILE A 77 -7.12 -2.54 -7.45
N LEU A 78 -6.51 -2.43 -8.64
CA LEU A 78 -6.10 -3.59 -9.43
C LEU A 78 -5.01 -4.39 -8.71
N ALA A 79 -4.04 -3.72 -8.09
CA ALA A 79 -3.03 -4.38 -7.25
C ALA A 79 -3.67 -5.09 -6.05
N SER A 80 -4.67 -4.48 -5.40
CA SER A 80 -5.42 -5.09 -4.27
C SER A 80 -6.12 -6.37 -4.69
N CYS A 81 -6.82 -6.32 -5.83
CA CYS A 81 -7.58 -7.45 -6.37
C CYS A 81 -6.69 -8.67 -6.64
N ILE A 82 -5.39 -8.47 -6.85
CA ILE A 82 -4.41 -9.55 -7.06
C ILE A 82 -3.74 -9.92 -5.73
N ALA A 83 -3.25 -8.92 -4.99
CA ALA A 83 -2.40 -9.14 -3.82
C ALA A 83 -3.15 -9.72 -2.62
N VAL A 84 -4.38 -9.25 -2.37
CA VAL A 84 -5.20 -9.69 -1.24
C VAL A 84 -5.54 -11.17 -1.33
N PRO A 85 -6.16 -11.68 -2.42
CA PRO A 85 -6.48 -13.10 -2.49
C PRO A 85 -5.22 -13.97 -2.48
N LEU A 86 -4.17 -13.61 -3.23
CA LEU A 86 -2.94 -14.39 -3.24
C LEU A 86 -2.27 -14.43 -1.86
N GLY A 87 -2.12 -13.27 -1.21
CA GLY A 87 -1.51 -13.18 0.12
C GLY A 87 -2.28 -13.98 1.17
N ILE A 88 -3.61 -13.87 1.20
CA ILE A 88 -4.45 -14.61 2.16
C ILE A 88 -4.42 -16.12 1.86
N MET A 89 -4.52 -16.52 0.58
CA MET A 89 -4.49 -17.94 0.21
C MET A 89 -3.14 -18.58 0.55
N THR A 90 -2.03 -17.90 0.31
CA THR A 90 -0.71 -18.39 0.69
C THR A 90 -0.58 -18.51 2.21
N ALA A 91 -1.03 -17.50 2.96
CA ALA A 91 -1.03 -17.54 4.43
C ALA A 91 -1.88 -18.70 4.97
N ALA A 92 -3.09 -18.88 4.43
CA ALA A 92 -4.01 -19.94 4.83
C ALA A 92 -3.43 -21.34 4.54
N TYR A 93 -2.80 -21.52 3.38
CA TYR A 93 -2.11 -22.76 3.04
C TYR A 93 -0.93 -23.03 4.00
N LEU A 94 -0.09 -22.03 4.27
CA LEU A 94 1.06 -22.18 5.18
C LEU A 94 0.65 -22.43 6.63
N ALA A 95 -0.49 -21.90 7.06
CA ALA A 95 -0.96 -22.00 8.43
C ALA A 95 -1.54 -23.38 8.79
N GLU A 96 -2.28 -24.02 7.87
CA GLU A 96 -3.10 -25.20 8.20
C GLU A 96 -2.82 -26.44 7.33
N ILE A 97 -2.41 -26.24 6.07
CA ILE A 97 -2.28 -27.34 5.08
C ILE A 97 -0.83 -27.76 4.91
N ALA A 98 0.11 -26.80 4.89
CA ALA A 98 1.50 -27.04 4.59
C ALA A 98 2.19 -27.95 5.61
N ALA A 99 3.00 -28.87 5.12
CA ALA A 99 3.89 -29.64 5.97
C ALA A 99 4.96 -28.72 6.61
N SER A 100 5.45 -29.11 7.79
CA SER A 100 6.47 -28.34 8.53
C SER A 100 7.73 -28.04 7.71
N ARG A 101 8.13 -28.95 6.82
CA ARG A 101 9.25 -28.76 5.87
C ARG A 101 8.96 -27.66 4.87
N THR A 102 7.79 -27.67 4.23
CA THR A 102 7.38 -26.65 3.25
C THR A 102 7.37 -25.27 3.88
N ARG A 103 6.79 -25.15 5.08
CA ARG A 103 6.75 -23.87 5.81
C ARG A 103 8.15 -23.33 6.11
N ARG A 104 9.05 -24.18 6.60
CA ARG A 104 10.44 -23.80 6.94
C ARG A 104 11.23 -23.29 5.74
N ILE A 105 10.85 -23.69 4.53
CA ILE A 105 11.47 -23.24 3.27
C ILE A 105 10.76 -21.98 2.78
N VAL A 106 9.43 -22.02 2.59
CA VAL A 106 8.68 -20.96 1.92
C VAL A 106 8.66 -19.66 2.73
N LYS A 107 8.52 -19.70 4.06
CA LYS A 107 8.42 -18.48 4.88
C LYS A 107 9.66 -17.56 4.72
N PRO A 108 10.90 -18.06 4.87
CA PRO A 108 12.10 -17.26 4.57
C PRO A 108 12.13 -16.67 3.15
N PHE A 109 11.67 -17.40 2.13
CA PHE A 109 11.61 -16.86 0.76
C PHE A 109 10.61 -15.72 0.64
N VAL A 110 9.42 -15.85 1.25
CA VAL A 110 8.41 -14.78 1.29
C VAL A 110 8.98 -13.54 1.99
N GLU A 111 9.63 -13.72 3.14
CA GLU A 111 10.26 -12.61 3.87
C GLU A 111 11.40 -11.96 3.06
N LEU A 112 12.19 -12.75 2.33
CA LEU A 112 13.24 -12.24 1.46
C LEU A 112 12.67 -11.42 0.29
N LEU A 113 11.55 -11.86 -0.30
CA LEU A 113 10.86 -11.10 -1.35
C LEU A 113 10.34 -9.75 -0.83
N ALA A 114 9.88 -9.68 0.42
CA ALA A 114 9.44 -8.43 1.04
C ALA A 114 10.57 -7.40 1.23
N ALA A 115 11.82 -7.86 1.29
CA ALA A 115 13.03 -7.07 1.48
C ALA A 115 13.64 -6.55 0.16
N LEU A 116 13.11 -6.96 -1.00
CA LEU A 116 13.60 -6.47 -2.29
C LEU A 116 13.40 -4.95 -2.41
N PRO A 117 14.42 -4.19 -2.87
CA PRO A 117 14.27 -2.78 -3.14
C PRO A 117 13.22 -2.52 -4.23
N SER A 118 12.39 -1.50 -4.04
CA SER A 118 11.33 -1.13 -4.98
C SER A 118 11.85 -0.83 -6.39
N VAL A 119 13.01 -0.17 -6.50
CA VAL A 119 13.65 0.12 -7.79
C VAL A 119 14.02 -1.16 -8.56
N VAL A 120 14.42 -2.23 -7.86
CA VAL A 120 14.74 -3.52 -8.51
C VAL A 120 13.47 -4.14 -9.08
N ILE A 121 12.35 -4.06 -8.35
CA ILE A 121 11.04 -4.54 -8.80
C ILE A 121 10.56 -3.71 -10.00
N GLY A 122 10.68 -2.38 -9.94
CA GLY A 122 10.35 -1.49 -11.06
C GLY A 122 11.20 -1.77 -12.31
N PHE A 123 12.50 -2.00 -12.13
CA PHE A 123 13.41 -2.38 -13.23
C PHE A 123 13.02 -3.74 -13.85
N PHE A 124 12.71 -4.74 -13.02
CA PHE A 124 12.20 -6.03 -13.50
C PHE A 124 10.90 -5.87 -14.30
N GLY A 125 9.97 -5.07 -13.78
CA GLY A 125 8.71 -4.78 -14.47
C GLY A 125 8.91 -4.08 -15.80
N MET A 126 9.88 -3.18 -15.90
CA MET A 126 10.22 -2.47 -17.15
C MET A 126 10.92 -3.38 -18.16
N VAL A 127 11.88 -4.19 -17.74
CA VAL A 127 12.75 -4.95 -18.67
C VAL A 127 12.14 -6.29 -19.07
N ILE A 128 11.37 -6.93 -18.18
CA ILE A 128 10.85 -8.29 -18.41
C ILE A 128 9.34 -8.28 -18.60
N VAL A 129 8.59 -7.61 -17.70
CA VAL A 129 7.13 -7.65 -17.76
C VAL A 129 6.58 -6.77 -18.88
N ALA A 130 7.20 -5.60 -19.12
CA ALA A 130 6.76 -4.69 -20.16
C ALA A 130 6.79 -5.34 -21.56
N PRO A 131 7.91 -5.95 -22.01
CA PRO A 131 7.94 -6.64 -23.30
C PRO A 131 7.00 -7.85 -23.32
N PHE A 132 6.91 -8.60 -22.22
CA PHE A 132 5.99 -9.74 -22.13
C PHE A 132 4.52 -9.33 -22.35
N LEU A 133 4.09 -8.20 -21.79
CA LEU A 133 2.74 -7.67 -22.01
C LEU A 133 2.53 -7.21 -23.45
N GLN A 134 3.54 -6.65 -24.11
CA GLN A 134 3.44 -6.25 -25.51
C GLN A 134 3.33 -7.46 -26.43
N ASP A 135 4.25 -8.42 -26.28
CA ASP A 135 4.38 -9.56 -27.19
C ASP A 135 3.22 -10.56 -27.05
N TRP A 136 2.75 -10.81 -25.82
CA TRP A 136 1.76 -11.86 -25.55
C TRP A 136 0.33 -11.35 -25.39
N PHE A 137 0.15 -10.13 -24.87
CA PHE A 137 -1.17 -9.54 -24.64
C PHE A 137 -1.52 -8.47 -25.67
N GLY A 138 -0.62 -8.13 -26.60
CA GLY A 138 -0.85 -7.13 -27.64
C GLY A 138 -1.05 -5.73 -27.07
N ALA A 139 -0.47 -5.43 -25.91
CA ALA A 139 -0.54 -4.10 -25.31
C ALA A 139 0.25 -3.09 -26.15
N ASP A 140 -0.32 -1.91 -26.41
CA ASP A 140 0.36 -0.85 -27.18
C ASP A 140 1.67 -0.41 -26.50
N THR A 141 1.66 -0.32 -25.17
CA THR A 141 2.84 -0.08 -24.35
C THR A 141 2.96 -1.15 -23.28
N GLY A 142 4.18 -1.57 -22.96
CA GLY A 142 4.44 -2.43 -21.80
C GLY A 142 4.44 -1.67 -20.47
N LEU A 143 4.51 -0.33 -20.53
CA LEU A 143 4.47 0.56 -19.37
C LEU A 143 3.05 1.08 -19.20
N ASN A 144 2.27 0.38 -18.39
CA ASN A 144 0.83 0.57 -18.28
C ASN A 144 0.31 0.25 -16.87
N LEU A 145 -0.98 0.52 -16.68
CA LEU A 145 -1.73 0.26 -15.45
C LEU A 145 -1.59 -1.20 -14.96
N LEU A 146 -1.70 -2.20 -15.86
CA LEU A 146 -1.57 -3.61 -15.50
C LEU A 146 -0.16 -3.94 -15.00
N ASN A 147 0.89 -3.47 -15.68
CA ASN A 147 2.27 -3.70 -15.24
C ASN A 147 2.52 -3.10 -13.85
N ALA A 148 2.11 -1.85 -13.64
CA ALA A 148 2.17 -1.21 -12.33
C ALA A 148 1.44 -2.02 -11.25
N ALA A 149 0.20 -2.44 -11.53
CA ALA A 149 -0.57 -3.23 -10.58
C ALA A 149 0.06 -4.59 -10.27
N LEU A 150 0.62 -5.28 -11.26
CA LEU A 150 1.31 -6.56 -11.07
C LEU A 150 2.56 -6.40 -10.19
N MET A 151 3.37 -5.37 -10.44
CA MET A 151 4.58 -5.11 -9.66
C MET A 151 4.26 -4.71 -8.21
N LEU A 152 3.24 -3.88 -8.01
CA LEU A 152 2.76 -3.55 -6.67
C LEU A 152 2.16 -4.78 -5.96
N ALA A 153 1.45 -5.63 -6.69
CA ALA A 153 0.91 -6.86 -6.12
C ALA A 153 2.04 -7.82 -5.71
N PHE A 154 3.04 -8.01 -6.56
CA PHE A 154 4.22 -8.82 -6.25
C PHE A 154 4.91 -8.37 -4.96
N MET A 155 5.01 -7.05 -4.74
CA MET A 155 5.58 -6.46 -3.54
C MET A 155 4.67 -6.57 -2.30
N SER A 156 3.35 -6.47 -2.49
CA SER A 156 2.37 -6.45 -1.40
C SER A 156 2.02 -7.85 -0.89
N VAL A 157 2.02 -8.87 -1.77
CA VAL A 157 1.71 -10.27 -1.42
C VAL A 157 2.55 -10.77 -0.25
N PRO A 158 3.89 -10.62 -0.24
CA PRO A 158 4.71 -11.07 0.89
C PRO A 158 4.35 -10.43 2.22
N THR A 159 4.02 -9.14 2.21
CA THR A 159 3.64 -8.40 3.42
C THR A 159 2.30 -8.90 3.95
N ILE A 160 1.29 -9.04 3.08
CA ILE A 160 -0.02 -9.58 3.44
C ILE A 160 0.12 -11.01 3.94
N CYS A 161 0.87 -11.85 3.21
CA CYS A 161 1.06 -13.27 3.55
C CYS A 161 1.71 -13.44 4.93
N SER A 162 2.82 -12.75 5.20
CA SER A 162 3.56 -12.92 6.45
C SER A 162 2.74 -12.50 7.67
N VAL A 163 2.08 -11.34 7.59
CA VAL A 163 1.25 -10.83 8.70
C VAL A 163 -0.04 -11.66 8.87
N ALA A 164 -0.67 -12.08 7.77
CA ALA A 164 -1.86 -12.93 7.84
C ALA A 164 -1.52 -14.33 8.37
N GLU A 165 -0.36 -14.88 8.04
CA GLU A 165 0.12 -16.16 8.57
C GLU A 165 0.26 -16.07 10.10
N ASP A 166 0.91 -15.02 10.61
CA ASP A 166 1.08 -14.82 12.05
C ASP A 166 -0.28 -14.65 12.77
N ALA A 167 -1.23 -13.95 12.15
CA ALA A 167 -2.60 -13.83 12.65
C ALA A 167 -3.33 -15.19 12.73
N LEU A 168 -3.18 -16.03 11.69
CA LEU A 168 -3.76 -17.38 11.68
C LEU A 168 -3.11 -18.27 12.74
N PHE A 169 -1.79 -18.16 12.96
CA PHE A 169 -1.07 -18.90 14.01
C PHE A 169 -1.44 -18.48 15.43
N ALA A 170 -1.88 -17.23 15.62
CA ALA A 170 -2.33 -16.75 16.92
C ALA A 170 -3.65 -17.42 17.38
N VAL A 171 -4.42 -18.04 16.48
CA VAL A 171 -5.65 -18.76 16.83
C VAL A 171 -5.34 -19.94 17.75
N PRO A 172 -5.96 -20.04 18.95
CA PRO A 172 -5.70 -21.09 19.92
C PRO A 172 -5.80 -22.50 19.33
N ARG A 173 -4.85 -23.36 19.70
CA ARG A 173 -4.84 -24.77 19.25
C ARG A 173 -6.07 -25.54 19.70
N THR A 174 -6.63 -25.19 20.86
CA THR A 174 -7.85 -25.79 21.40
C THR A 174 -9.04 -25.70 20.44
N LEU A 175 -9.21 -24.56 19.74
CA LEU A 175 -10.27 -24.40 18.74
C LEU A 175 -10.07 -25.33 17.55
N ARG A 176 -8.81 -25.55 17.14
CA ARG A 176 -8.47 -26.45 16.04
C ARG A 176 -8.73 -27.91 16.42
N GLU A 177 -8.26 -28.31 17.59
CA GLU A 177 -8.44 -29.67 18.12
C GLU A 177 -9.92 -29.99 18.36
N ALA A 178 -10.70 -29.04 18.88
CA ALA A 178 -12.15 -29.20 19.04
C ALA A 178 -12.88 -29.40 17.70
N SER A 179 -12.54 -28.62 16.69
CA SER A 179 -13.09 -28.78 15.33
C SER A 179 -12.78 -30.16 14.75
N LEU A 180 -11.52 -30.60 14.85
CA LEU A 180 -11.09 -31.92 14.38
C LEU A 180 -11.76 -33.07 15.16
N ALA A 181 -11.97 -32.90 16.47
CA ALA A 181 -12.66 -33.89 17.31
C ALA A 181 -14.14 -34.07 16.94
N LEU A 182 -14.77 -33.04 16.37
CA LEU A 182 -16.13 -33.12 15.81
C LEU A 182 -16.17 -33.78 14.42
N GLY A 183 -15.04 -34.31 13.93
CA GLY A 183 -14.93 -34.96 12.63
C GLY A 183 -14.72 -34.01 11.46
N ALA A 184 -14.46 -32.72 11.71
CA ALA A 184 -14.16 -31.78 10.64
C ALA A 184 -12.81 -32.07 9.99
N THR A 185 -12.71 -31.80 8.70
CA THR A 185 -11.45 -31.82 7.96
C THR A 185 -10.59 -30.59 8.28
N ARG A 186 -9.30 -30.63 7.93
CA ARG A 186 -8.40 -29.44 8.04
C ARG A 186 -8.91 -28.25 7.24
N TRP A 187 -9.51 -28.51 6.07
CA TRP A 187 -10.09 -27.48 5.22
C TRP A 187 -11.33 -26.83 5.86
N GLU A 188 -12.22 -27.64 6.43
CA GLU A 188 -13.38 -27.13 7.16
C GLU A 188 -12.98 -26.36 8.41
N THR A 189 -11.97 -26.84 9.14
CA THR A 189 -11.41 -26.15 10.30
C THR A 189 -10.82 -24.80 9.91
N LEU A 190 -10.08 -24.74 8.80
CA LEU A 190 -9.52 -23.50 8.26
C LEU A 190 -10.62 -22.47 7.93
N ILE A 191 -11.61 -22.86 7.13
CA ILE A 191 -12.63 -21.94 6.63
C ILE A 191 -13.65 -21.55 7.70
N ARG A 192 -14.08 -22.50 8.54
CA ARG A 192 -15.19 -22.28 9.47
C ARG A 192 -14.75 -21.84 10.86
N VAL A 193 -13.48 -22.06 11.24
CA VAL A 193 -13.00 -21.75 12.59
C VAL A 193 -11.82 -20.78 12.53
N VAL A 194 -10.74 -21.14 11.85
CA VAL A 194 -9.48 -20.38 11.94
C VAL A 194 -9.57 -19.04 11.22
N ILE A 195 -10.00 -19.00 9.96
CA ILE A 195 -10.14 -17.76 9.19
C ILE A 195 -11.11 -16.79 9.88
N PRO A 196 -12.34 -17.19 10.28
CA PRO A 196 -13.27 -16.32 11.00
C PRO A 196 -12.68 -15.76 12.30
N SER A 197 -11.96 -16.59 13.06
CA SER A 197 -11.33 -16.18 14.32
C SER A 197 -10.16 -15.21 14.12
N ALA A 198 -9.49 -15.27 12.95
CA ALA A 198 -8.35 -14.43 12.62
C ALA A 198 -8.70 -13.20 11.75
N LEU A 199 -9.99 -12.93 11.47
CA LEU A 199 -10.43 -11.89 10.53
C LEU A 199 -9.86 -10.50 10.84
N SER A 200 -9.78 -10.10 12.11
CA SER A 200 -9.19 -8.80 12.48
C SER A 200 -7.71 -8.73 12.17
N GLY A 201 -6.98 -9.84 12.37
CA GLY A 201 -5.55 -9.93 12.04
C GLY A 201 -5.31 -9.96 10.54
N ILE A 202 -6.12 -10.73 9.78
CA ILE A 202 -6.09 -10.74 8.31
C ILE A 202 -6.42 -9.36 7.75
N GLY A 203 -7.44 -8.67 8.29
CA GLY A 203 -7.79 -7.31 7.91
C GLY A 203 -6.64 -6.33 8.14
N THR A 204 -5.93 -6.47 9.26
CA THR A 204 -4.71 -5.68 9.55
C THR A 204 -3.58 -6.00 8.56
N ALA A 205 -3.39 -7.27 8.19
CA ALA A 205 -2.40 -7.70 7.21
C ALA A 205 -2.67 -7.08 5.82
N VAL A 206 -3.93 -7.14 5.38
CA VAL A 206 -4.37 -6.53 4.12
C VAL A 206 -4.17 -5.02 4.15
N MET A 207 -4.59 -4.36 5.24
CA MET A 207 -4.39 -2.92 5.40
C MET A 207 -2.90 -2.56 5.28
N LEU A 208 -2.02 -3.22 6.02
CA LEU A 208 -0.57 -2.95 5.99
C LEU A 208 0.05 -3.14 4.60
N GLY A 209 -0.34 -4.21 3.89
CA GLY A 209 0.10 -4.43 2.52
C GLY A 209 -0.38 -3.33 1.56
N MET A 210 -1.65 -2.93 1.68
CA MET A 210 -2.24 -1.92 0.81
C MET A 210 -1.75 -0.51 1.08
N SER A 211 -1.54 -0.13 2.34
CA SER A 211 -0.96 1.17 2.70
C SER A 211 0.41 1.36 2.04
N ARG A 212 1.18 0.27 1.88
CA ARG A 212 2.47 0.31 1.19
C ARG A 212 2.32 0.53 -0.31
N ALA A 213 1.34 -0.11 -0.95
CA ALA A 213 1.08 0.05 -2.39
C ALA A 213 0.59 1.46 -2.77
N ILE A 214 -0.27 2.09 -1.95
CA ILE A 214 -0.80 3.43 -2.24
C ILE A 214 0.31 4.49 -2.24
N GLY A 215 1.28 4.36 -1.34
CA GLY A 215 2.42 5.25 -1.24
C GLY A 215 3.60 4.85 -2.12
N GLU A 216 3.49 3.79 -2.92
CA GLU A 216 4.61 3.31 -3.71
C GLU A 216 4.93 4.28 -4.84
N THR A 217 6.18 4.72 -4.85
CA THR A 217 6.63 5.83 -5.69
C THR A 217 7.53 5.35 -6.83
N MET A 218 8.51 4.49 -6.53
CA MET A 218 9.56 4.15 -7.49
C MET A 218 9.13 3.09 -8.47
N VAL A 219 8.43 2.04 -8.02
CA VAL A 219 7.89 1.02 -8.93
C VAL A 219 7.01 1.68 -9.98
N VAL A 220 6.05 2.46 -9.50
CA VAL A 220 5.02 3.08 -10.35
C VAL A 220 5.63 4.09 -11.31
N LEU A 221 6.59 4.91 -10.86
CA LEU A 221 7.33 5.84 -11.72
C LEU A 221 8.00 5.12 -12.90
N MET A 222 8.53 3.93 -12.67
CA MET A 222 9.26 3.16 -13.68
C MET A 222 8.34 2.40 -14.64
N VAL A 223 7.21 1.86 -14.17
CA VAL A 223 6.43 0.89 -14.97
C VAL A 223 5.03 1.34 -15.39
N ALA A 224 4.49 2.44 -14.85
CA ALA A 224 3.11 2.86 -15.12
C ALA A 224 2.93 3.57 -16.48
N GLY A 225 4.02 3.99 -17.13
CA GLY A 225 4.00 4.70 -18.41
C GLY A 225 3.92 6.22 -18.29
N GLY A 226 3.47 6.73 -17.14
CA GLY A 226 3.58 8.14 -16.82
C GLY A 226 2.73 9.03 -17.71
N ALA A 227 1.55 8.61 -18.15
CA ALA A 227 0.61 9.50 -18.84
C ALA A 227 -0.46 10.04 -17.87
N ALA A 228 -0.67 11.36 -17.87
CA ALA A 228 -1.70 12.00 -17.05
C ALA A 228 -3.09 11.92 -17.72
N ILE A 229 -3.55 10.69 -17.98
CA ILE A 229 -4.84 10.39 -18.60
C ILE A 229 -5.71 9.55 -17.66
N ILE A 230 -7.02 9.62 -17.85
CA ILE A 230 -7.95 8.72 -17.14
C ILE A 230 -7.89 7.35 -17.84
N PRO A 231 -7.47 6.28 -17.15
CA PRO A 231 -7.44 4.96 -17.76
C PRO A 231 -8.85 4.45 -18.04
N LEU A 232 -9.08 4.00 -19.27
CA LEU A 232 -10.30 3.29 -19.69
C LEU A 232 -10.03 1.79 -19.88
N SER A 233 -8.77 1.44 -20.16
CA SER A 233 -8.27 0.07 -20.28
C SER A 233 -7.21 -0.23 -19.21
N ILE A 234 -7.05 -1.51 -18.88
CA ILE A 234 -5.94 -1.98 -18.03
C ILE A 234 -4.57 -1.84 -18.70
N PHE A 235 -4.54 -1.66 -20.02
CA PHE A 235 -3.31 -1.45 -20.79
C PHE A 235 -2.98 0.01 -21.04
N ASP A 236 -3.78 0.95 -20.52
CA ASP A 236 -3.50 2.37 -20.67
C ASP A 236 -2.31 2.78 -19.78
N PRO A 237 -1.43 3.68 -20.26
CA PRO A 237 -0.43 4.31 -19.43
C PRO A 237 -1.11 5.23 -18.42
N VAL A 238 -0.60 5.25 -17.18
CA VAL A 238 -1.13 6.06 -16.09
C VAL A 238 0.00 6.76 -15.35
N ARG A 239 -0.32 7.90 -14.72
CA ARG A 239 0.60 8.65 -13.87
C ARG A 239 -0.02 8.83 -12.49
N PRO A 240 0.23 7.91 -11.54
CA PRO A 240 -0.22 8.08 -10.16
C PRO A 240 0.43 9.28 -9.48
N MET A 241 -0.27 9.86 -8.50
CA MET A 241 0.16 11.04 -7.73
C MET A 241 1.59 10.91 -7.15
N PRO A 242 1.99 9.79 -6.49
CA PRO A 242 3.34 9.68 -5.96
C PRO A 242 4.41 9.77 -7.06
N ALA A 243 4.15 9.14 -8.21
CA ALA A 243 5.05 9.19 -9.36
C ALA A 243 5.13 10.60 -9.96
N SER A 244 4.02 11.32 -10.06
CA SER A 244 4.00 12.71 -10.55
C SER A 244 4.85 13.63 -9.65
N ILE A 245 4.69 13.50 -8.33
CA ILE A 245 5.48 14.28 -7.36
C ILE A 245 6.98 13.95 -7.52
N ALA A 246 7.34 12.67 -7.56
CA ALA A 246 8.75 12.27 -7.66
C ALA A 246 9.40 12.64 -9.00
N ALA A 247 8.65 12.56 -10.10
CA ALA A 247 9.15 12.88 -11.43
C ALA A 247 9.44 14.38 -11.59
N GLU A 248 8.54 15.24 -11.11
CA GLU A 248 8.53 16.65 -11.49
C GLU A 248 9.06 17.58 -10.39
N MET A 249 9.13 17.15 -9.12
CA MET A 249 9.55 18.02 -8.00
C MET A 249 10.97 18.56 -8.16
N ALA A 250 11.89 17.78 -8.75
CA ALA A 250 13.26 18.20 -8.98
C ALA A 250 13.40 19.21 -10.13
N GLU A 251 12.40 19.28 -11.02
CA GLU A 251 12.40 20.15 -12.21
C GLU A 251 11.59 21.44 -11.98
N ALA A 252 10.68 21.43 -11.00
CA ALA A 252 9.84 22.57 -10.66
C ALA A 252 10.66 23.75 -10.08
N PRO A 253 10.52 24.99 -10.61
CA PRO A 253 11.16 26.16 -10.03
C PRO A 253 10.75 26.37 -8.57
N PHE A 254 11.72 26.61 -7.69
CA PHE A 254 11.45 26.81 -6.27
C PHE A 254 10.45 27.96 -6.06
N ARG A 255 9.33 27.65 -5.38
CA ARG A 255 8.21 28.56 -5.11
C ARG A 255 7.50 29.12 -6.36
N GLY A 256 7.57 28.41 -7.49
CA GLY A 256 6.68 28.65 -8.64
C GLY A 256 5.34 27.91 -8.51
N ASP A 257 4.41 28.20 -9.40
CA ASP A 257 3.05 27.60 -9.38
C ASP A 257 3.09 26.08 -9.50
N HIS A 258 3.96 25.55 -10.36
CA HIS A 258 4.18 24.10 -10.51
C HIS A 258 4.68 23.46 -9.21
N TYR A 259 5.57 24.14 -8.49
CA TYR A 259 6.06 23.68 -7.18
C TYR A 259 4.91 23.59 -6.18
N PHE A 260 4.11 24.65 -6.04
CA PHE A 260 2.95 24.64 -5.15
C PHE A 260 1.89 23.61 -5.56
N ALA A 261 1.69 23.39 -6.87
CA ALA A 261 0.80 22.35 -7.39
C ALA A 261 1.24 20.93 -7.01
N LEU A 262 2.53 20.64 -7.02
CA LEU A 262 3.06 19.34 -6.59
C LEU A 262 2.88 19.13 -5.07
N PHE A 263 3.10 20.17 -4.25
CA PHE A 263 2.81 20.11 -2.81
C PHE A 263 1.32 19.95 -2.53
N ALA A 264 0.45 20.66 -3.26
CA ALA A 264 -1.01 20.50 -3.17
C ALA A 264 -1.44 19.07 -3.57
N THR A 265 -0.81 18.49 -4.59
CA THR A 265 -1.02 17.08 -4.98
C THR A 265 -0.62 16.15 -3.83
N GLY A 266 0.48 16.46 -3.14
CA GLY A 266 0.90 15.75 -1.93
C GLY A 266 -0.09 15.86 -0.78
N ILE A 267 -0.72 17.02 -0.56
CA ILE A 267 -1.82 17.18 0.41
C ILE A 267 -2.98 16.23 0.07
N VAL A 268 -3.38 16.18 -1.20
CA VAL A 268 -4.47 15.31 -1.65
C VAL A 268 -4.12 13.83 -1.47
N LEU A 269 -2.90 13.43 -1.83
CA LEU A 269 -2.39 12.08 -1.58
C LEU A 269 -2.39 11.74 -0.07
N PHE A 270 -1.96 12.67 0.78
CA PHE A 270 -1.98 12.50 2.24
C PHE A 270 -3.40 12.32 2.78
N LEU A 271 -4.35 13.18 2.37
CA LEU A 271 -5.74 13.07 2.79
C LEU A 271 -6.38 11.77 2.29
N PHE A 272 -6.07 11.37 1.07
CA PHE A 272 -6.56 10.13 0.47
C PHE A 272 -6.01 8.89 1.21
N THR A 273 -4.71 8.85 1.48
CA THR A 273 -4.08 7.76 2.24
C THR A 273 -4.61 7.69 3.67
N LEU A 274 -4.79 8.83 4.34
CA LEU A 274 -5.38 8.91 5.67
C LEU A 274 -6.81 8.37 5.68
N LEU A 275 -7.65 8.80 4.73
CA LEU A 275 -9.03 8.35 4.60
C LEU A 275 -9.10 6.84 4.34
N PHE A 276 -8.32 6.35 3.38
CA PHE A 276 -8.23 4.92 3.07
C PHE A 276 -7.82 4.11 4.30
N ASN A 277 -6.75 4.51 4.99
CA ASN A 277 -6.25 3.82 6.18
C ASN A 277 -7.29 3.82 7.31
N MET A 278 -7.99 4.94 7.52
CA MET A 278 -9.04 5.03 8.55
C MET A 278 -10.23 4.12 8.23
N LEU A 279 -10.66 4.06 6.96
CA LEU A 279 -11.73 3.17 6.51
C LEU A 279 -11.32 1.70 6.63
N ALA A 280 -10.14 1.34 6.14
CA ALA A 280 -9.59 0.00 6.23
C ALA A 280 -9.46 -0.47 7.69
N PHE A 281 -8.98 0.41 8.57
CA PHE A 281 -8.87 0.12 10.00
C PHE A 281 -10.24 -0.15 10.64
N ARG A 282 -11.26 0.69 10.37
CA ARG A 282 -12.62 0.47 10.88
C ARG A 282 -13.22 -0.86 10.41
N ILE A 283 -12.98 -1.25 9.16
CA ILE A 283 -13.44 -2.53 8.61
C ILE A 283 -12.75 -3.71 9.34
N ALA A 284 -11.44 -3.61 9.58
CA ALA A 284 -10.69 -4.62 10.33
C ALA A 284 -11.14 -4.72 11.80
N GLU A 285 -11.43 -3.59 12.44
CA GLU A 285 -11.80 -3.54 13.86
C GLU A 285 -13.22 -4.03 14.14
N LYS A 286 -14.17 -3.83 13.21
CA LYS A 286 -15.55 -4.35 13.34
C LYS A 286 -15.59 -5.86 13.61
N HIS A 287 -14.60 -6.61 13.12
CA HIS A 287 -14.50 -8.07 13.28
C HIS A 287 -13.78 -8.49 14.57
N LYS A 288 -13.15 -7.56 15.28
CA LYS A 288 -12.48 -7.80 16.58
C LYS A 288 -13.48 -7.97 17.72
N GLN A 289 -14.67 -7.36 17.61
CA GLN A 289 -15.68 -7.33 18.68
C GLN A 289 -16.53 -8.61 18.79
N THR A 290 -16.52 -9.48 17.78
CA THR A 290 -17.31 -10.73 17.80
C THR A 290 -16.56 -11.92 18.42
N GLY A 291 -15.26 -11.78 18.72
CA GLY A 291 -14.42 -12.84 19.30
C GLY A 291 -14.24 -12.77 20.83
N SER A 292 -14.77 -11.74 21.50
CA SER A 292 -14.66 -11.58 22.97
C SER A 292 -15.98 -11.76 23.72
N SER A 293 -17.01 -12.32 23.10
CA SER A 293 -18.28 -12.65 23.76
C SER A 293 -18.41 -14.16 23.96
N GLY A 294 -17.96 -14.62 25.12
CA GLY A 294 -18.37 -15.90 25.70
C GLY A 294 -17.45 -17.08 25.37
N LEU A 295 -16.42 -17.28 26.19
CA LEU A 295 -16.18 -18.47 27.02
C LEU A 295 -14.97 -18.22 27.92
#